data_AF-A0A9N9ISU6-F1
#
_entry.id   AF-A0A9N9ISU6-F1
#
_cell.length_a   1.000
_cell.length_b   1.000
_cell.length_c   1.000
_cell.angle_alpha   90.00
_cell.angle_beta   90.00
_cell.angle_gamma   90.00
#
_symmetry.space_group_name_H-M   'P 1'
#
loop_
_entity.id
_entity.type
_entity.pdbx_description
1 polymer ?
#
loop_
_entity_poly.entity_id
_entity_poly.type
_entity_poly.pdbx_seq_one_letter_code
_entity_poly.pdbx_strand_id
1 'polypeptide(L)'
;DEKMNFVIGTKITFELSKLAKAETLTALPRIPTVICKIVKSNKKESINPASLPPFINTSTPIVNARLDTVRCLTHPDALKRTIHLELDIKDYKEKLEFVPGDSIGIIAPNNKKLVLEILKTLEIGENEANQEISIESLEGTVLPSHLRNAQTTSIMELFRYGVDLTSLPRKALLRLMAEYTTDEEERKTLLFLCSKQ
;
A
#
# COMPACT_ATOMS: atom_id res chain seq x y z
N ASP A 1 25.94 6.06 10.75
CA ASP A 1 25.07 7.22 11.03
C ASP A 1 24.94 8.16 9.84
N GLU A 2 24.47 7.65 8.69
CA GLU A 2 24.01 8.50 7.60
C GLU A 2 22.64 9.04 7.98
N LYS A 3 22.60 10.33 8.31
CA LYS A 3 21.35 11.08 8.51
C LYS A 3 20.48 10.90 7.26
N MET A 4 19.42 10.11 7.42
CA MET A 4 18.42 9.88 6.39
C MET A 4 17.69 11.19 6.12
N ASN A 5 18.19 11.95 5.14
CA ASN A 5 17.51 13.11 4.61
C ASN A 5 16.26 12.63 3.88
N PHE A 6 15.12 12.70 4.58
CA PHE A 6 13.81 12.55 3.97
C PHE A 6 13.61 13.68 2.96
N VAL A 7 12.99 13.36 1.82
CA VAL A 7 12.15 14.37 1.16
C VAL A 7 11.03 14.63 2.14
N ILE A 8 11.02 15.82 2.75
CA ILE A 8 9.94 16.27 3.63
C ILE A 8 8.64 16.05 2.85
N GLY A 9 7.84 15.08 3.28
CA GLY A 9 6.51 14.88 2.72
C GLY A 9 5.75 16.19 2.81
N THR A 10 4.85 16.45 1.87
CA THR A 10 4.06 17.68 1.90
C THR A 10 3.27 17.71 3.21
N LYS A 11 3.66 18.58 4.15
CA LYS A 11 2.90 18.77 5.38
C LYS A 11 1.54 19.33 5.00
N ILE A 12 0.52 18.49 5.06
CA ILE A 12 -0.85 18.92 4.83
C ILE A 12 -1.26 19.74 6.06
N THR A 13 -1.46 21.05 5.84
CA THR A 13 -1.96 21.94 6.88
C THR A 13 -3.47 21.99 6.72
N PHE A 14 -4.20 21.53 7.73
CA PHE A 14 -5.66 21.56 7.72
C PHE A 14 -6.14 22.92 8.23
N GLU A 15 -7.07 23.53 7.49
CA GLU A 15 -7.77 24.72 7.96
C GLU A 15 -8.96 24.30 8.84
N LEU A 16 -8.74 24.26 10.16
CA LEU A 16 -9.74 23.83 11.15
C LEU A 16 -10.64 24.98 11.64
N SER A 17 -10.60 26.14 11.00
CA SER A 17 -11.38 27.33 11.35
C SER A 17 -12.90 27.07 11.38
N LYS A 18 -13.36 26.15 10.53
CA LYS A 18 -14.76 25.70 10.44
C LYS A 18 -15.13 24.68 11.51
N LEU A 19 -14.17 23.90 12.03
CA LEU A 19 -14.42 22.94 13.12
C LEU A 19 -14.88 23.66 14.39
N ALA A 20 -14.24 24.76 14.73
CA ALA A 20 -14.61 25.59 15.90
C ALA A 20 -16.03 26.17 15.83
N LYS A 21 -16.63 26.23 14.62
CA LYS A 21 -17.97 26.78 14.38
C LYS A 21 -19.03 25.68 14.18
N ALA A 22 -18.64 24.41 14.14
CA ALA A 22 -19.53 23.31 13.86
C ALA A 22 -20.19 22.79 15.14
N GLU A 23 -21.47 23.11 15.35
CA GLU A 23 -22.26 22.60 16.49
C GLU A 23 -22.61 21.11 16.32
N THR A 24 -22.84 20.65 15.08
CA THR A 24 -23.13 19.24 14.75
C THR A 24 -22.47 18.83 13.44
N LEU A 25 -21.90 17.61 13.42
CA LEU A 25 -21.35 17.02 12.20
C LEU A 25 -22.48 16.30 11.44
N THR A 26 -22.64 16.57 10.15
CA THR A 26 -23.71 15.97 9.33
C THR A 26 -23.15 15.03 8.27
N ALA A 27 -23.96 14.05 7.86
CA ALA A 27 -23.66 13.10 6.78
C ALA A 27 -22.31 12.37 6.94
N LEU A 28 -22.03 11.92 8.17
CA LEU A 28 -20.87 11.06 8.45
C LEU A 28 -21.00 9.73 7.67
N PRO A 29 -19.91 9.25 7.04
CA PRO A 29 -19.89 7.94 6.43
C PRO A 29 -20.23 6.85 7.45
N ARG A 30 -20.86 5.77 6.99
CA ARG A 30 -21.01 4.57 7.83
C ARG A 30 -19.63 3.99 8.13
N ILE A 31 -19.48 3.43 9.33
CA ILE A 31 -18.27 2.70 9.71
C ILE A 31 -18.12 1.52 8.74
N PRO A 32 -16.96 1.37 8.06
CA PRO A 32 -16.71 0.23 7.20
C PRO A 32 -16.86 -1.10 7.95
N THR A 33 -17.56 -2.06 7.36
CA THR A 33 -17.69 -3.40 7.92
C THR A 33 -16.37 -4.15 7.82
N VAL A 34 -15.99 -4.85 8.89
CA VAL A 34 -14.84 -5.77 8.88
C VAL A 34 -15.20 -6.98 8.01
N ILE A 35 -14.36 -7.30 7.02
CA ILE A 35 -14.59 -8.41 6.07
C ILE A 35 -13.56 -9.52 6.20
N CYS A 36 -12.49 -9.31 6.98
CA CYS A 36 -11.43 -10.27 7.14
C CYS A 36 -10.79 -10.17 8.52
N LYS A 37 -10.09 -11.24 8.90
CA LYS A 37 -9.24 -11.30 10.08
C LYS A 37 -7.85 -11.78 9.69
N ILE A 38 -6.86 -11.33 10.44
CA ILE A 38 -5.47 -11.79 10.33
C ILE A 38 -5.28 -12.91 11.33
N VAL A 39 -4.86 -14.09 10.85
CA VAL A 39 -4.57 -15.26 11.68
C VAL A 39 -3.07 -15.52 11.64
N LYS A 40 -2.41 -15.58 12.81
CA LYS A 40 -0.98 -15.91 12.90
C LYS A 40 -0.78 -17.41 12.64
N SER A 41 0.21 -17.77 11.82
CA SER A 41 0.59 -19.17 11.64
C SER A 41 1.28 -19.69 12.90
N ASN A 42 1.00 -20.95 13.27
CA ASN A 42 1.66 -21.61 14.40
C ASN A 42 3.10 -22.03 14.07
N LYS A 43 3.50 -21.96 12.78
CA LYS A 43 4.86 -22.25 12.34
C LYS A 43 5.67 -20.97 12.33
N LYS A 44 6.84 -20.98 12.97
CA LYS A 44 7.86 -19.91 12.81
C LYS A 44 8.60 -20.09 11.48
N GLU A 45 7.87 -20.17 10.37
CA GLU A 45 8.45 -20.16 9.03
C GLU A 45 8.52 -18.69 8.58
N SER A 46 9.73 -18.20 8.33
CA SER A 46 9.92 -16.89 7.70
C SER A 46 9.65 -17.02 6.22
N ILE A 47 8.76 -16.18 5.67
CA ILE A 47 8.51 -16.17 4.24
C ILE A 47 9.76 -15.67 3.52
N ASN A 48 10.16 -16.38 2.47
CA ASN A 48 11.33 -16.00 1.69
C ASN A 48 11.03 -14.69 0.91
N PRO A 49 11.72 -13.58 1.20
CA PRO A 49 11.45 -12.28 0.57
C PRO A 49 11.86 -12.23 -0.92
N ALA A 50 12.54 -13.26 -1.44
CA ALA A 50 13.00 -13.31 -2.82
C ALA A 50 11.90 -13.68 -3.83
N SER A 51 10.81 -14.31 -3.39
CA SER A 51 9.67 -14.66 -4.24
C SER A 51 8.59 -13.59 -4.20
N LEU A 52 7.87 -13.40 -5.30
CA LEU A 52 6.65 -12.58 -5.31
C LEU A 52 5.58 -13.22 -4.41
N PRO A 53 4.80 -12.42 -3.66
CA PRO A 53 3.75 -12.95 -2.82
C PRO A 53 2.68 -13.73 -3.62
N PRO A 54 2.12 -14.82 -3.07
CA PRO A 54 1.20 -15.71 -3.79
C PRO A 54 -0.16 -15.06 -4.10
N PHE A 55 -0.49 -13.96 -3.44
CA PHE A 55 -1.71 -13.20 -3.70
C PHE A 55 -1.63 -12.28 -4.92
N ILE A 56 -0.44 -12.09 -5.50
CA ILE A 56 -0.29 -11.38 -6.77
C ILE A 56 -0.79 -12.29 -7.90
N ASN A 57 -2.00 -12.02 -8.37
CA ASN A 57 -2.63 -12.76 -9.44
C ASN A 57 -2.79 -11.87 -10.69
N THR A 58 -2.07 -12.21 -11.76
CA THR A 58 -2.14 -11.52 -13.05
C THR A 58 -2.73 -12.44 -14.11
N SER A 59 -3.45 -11.87 -15.07
CA SER A 59 -4.01 -12.62 -16.21
C SER A 59 -2.94 -13.06 -17.22
N THR A 60 -1.74 -12.48 -17.16
CA THR A 60 -0.59 -12.81 -17.99
C THR A 60 0.56 -13.38 -17.14
N PRO A 61 1.45 -14.20 -17.73
CA PRO A 61 2.62 -14.71 -17.02
C PRO A 61 3.52 -13.60 -16.50
N ILE A 62 3.98 -13.74 -15.26
CA ILE A 62 4.98 -12.84 -14.67
C ILE A 62 6.37 -13.37 -15.02
N VAL A 63 7.26 -12.46 -15.43
CA VAL A 63 8.68 -12.77 -15.65
C VAL A 63 9.56 -11.81 -14.86
N ASN A 64 10.73 -12.28 -14.48
CA ASN A 64 11.74 -11.48 -13.80
C ASN A 64 12.77 -10.97 -14.81
N ALA A 65 12.38 -9.98 -15.62
CA ALA A 65 13.27 -9.38 -16.60
C ALA A 65 14.35 -8.52 -15.92
N ARG A 66 15.60 -8.66 -16.36
CA ARG A 66 16.71 -7.80 -15.89
C ARG A 66 16.66 -6.46 -16.62
N LEU A 67 16.96 -5.37 -15.90
CA LEU A 67 17.20 -4.07 -16.52
C LEU A 67 18.56 -4.09 -17.22
N ASP A 68 18.55 -3.89 -18.54
CA ASP A 68 19.76 -3.80 -19.37
C ASP A 68 20.27 -2.36 -19.42
N THR A 69 19.37 -1.42 -19.75
CA THR A 69 19.70 0.00 -19.88
C THR A 69 18.75 0.86 -19.04
N VAL A 70 19.30 1.88 -18.38
CA VAL A 70 18.55 2.97 -17.73
C VAL A 70 19.20 4.30 -18.12
N ARG A 71 18.47 5.17 -18.82
CA ARG A 71 18.99 6.50 -19.19
C ARG A 71 17.95 7.60 -18.98
N CYS A 72 18.39 8.76 -18.51
CA CYS A 72 17.55 9.95 -18.42
C CYS A 72 17.52 10.64 -19.80
N LEU A 73 16.32 10.83 -20.36
CA LEU A 73 16.13 11.49 -21.65
C LEU A 73 15.96 13.01 -21.52
N THR A 74 15.73 13.49 -20.30
CA THR A 74 15.49 14.90 -20.00
C THR A 74 16.72 15.56 -19.42
N HIS A 75 16.88 16.86 -19.71
CA HIS A 75 17.91 17.71 -19.09
C HIS A 75 17.74 17.76 -17.56
N PRO A 76 18.81 17.94 -16.77
CA PRO A 76 18.72 18.06 -15.30
C PRO A 76 17.73 19.11 -14.80
N ASP A 77 17.58 20.22 -15.52
CA ASP A 77 16.68 21.34 -15.17
C ASP A 77 15.24 21.16 -15.68
N ALA A 78 14.92 20.02 -16.28
CA ALA A 78 13.57 19.76 -16.78
C ALA A 78 12.58 19.59 -15.61
N LEU A 79 11.41 20.23 -15.72
CA LEU A 79 10.35 20.14 -14.71
C LEU A 79 9.87 18.69 -14.47
N LYS A 80 9.84 17.88 -15.54
CA LYS A 80 9.48 16.46 -15.48
C LYS A 80 10.66 15.64 -15.97
N ARG A 81 10.96 14.56 -15.25
CA ARG A 81 11.99 13.60 -15.64
C ARG A 81 11.40 12.50 -16.50
N THR A 82 12.03 12.20 -17.63
CA THR A 82 11.69 11.04 -18.47
C THR A 82 12.85 10.06 -18.48
N ILE A 83 12.55 8.79 -18.18
CA ILE A 83 13.54 7.71 -18.10
C ILE A 83 13.23 6.69 -19.18
N HIS A 84 14.26 6.27 -19.91
CA HIS A 84 14.22 5.16 -20.84
C HIS A 84 14.78 3.91 -20.16
N LEU A 85 14.04 2.82 -20.27
CA LEU A 85 14.37 1.52 -19.69
C LEU A 85 14.42 0.49 -20.82
N GLU A 86 15.44 -0.36 -20.82
CA GLU A 86 15.49 -1.57 -21.66
C GLU A 86 15.46 -2.79 -20.73
N LEU A 87 14.58 -3.74 -21.04
CA LEU A 87 14.38 -4.97 -20.26
C LEU A 87 14.91 -6.15 -21.08
N ASP A 88 15.83 -6.93 -20.51
CA ASP A 88 16.28 -8.18 -21.13
C ASP A 88 15.23 -9.27 -20.92
N ILE A 89 14.63 -9.69 -22.02
CA ILE A 89 13.57 -10.69 -22.09
C ILE A 89 13.95 -11.90 -22.94
N LYS A 90 15.23 -12.07 -23.30
CA LYS A 90 15.67 -13.14 -24.20
C LYS A 90 15.25 -14.53 -23.73
N ASP A 91 15.30 -14.76 -22.42
CA ASP A 91 14.92 -16.03 -21.76
C ASP A 91 13.40 -16.22 -21.63
N TYR A 92 12.61 -15.22 -22.03
CA TYR A 92 11.16 -15.19 -21.83
C TYR A 92 10.35 -15.05 -23.14
N LYS A 93 10.99 -15.22 -24.30
CA LYS A 93 10.33 -15.06 -25.62
C LYS A 93 9.06 -15.91 -25.77
N GLU A 94 9.06 -17.13 -25.25
CA GLU A 94 7.90 -18.03 -25.31
C GLU A 94 6.75 -17.62 -24.36
N LYS A 95 7.06 -16.78 -23.36
CA LYS A 95 6.08 -16.29 -22.36
C LYS A 95 5.61 -14.86 -22.64
N LEU A 96 6.37 -14.11 -23.45
CA LEU A 96 6.17 -12.70 -23.74
C LEU A 96 6.22 -12.46 -25.25
N GLU A 97 5.07 -12.68 -25.89
CA GLU A 97 4.84 -12.18 -27.25
C GLU A 97 4.27 -10.77 -27.17
N PHE A 98 4.90 -9.81 -27.83
CA PHE A 98 4.40 -8.44 -27.93
C PHE A 98 4.77 -7.83 -29.28
N VAL A 99 3.98 -6.85 -29.71
CA VAL A 99 4.22 -6.03 -30.89
C VAL A 99 4.33 -4.55 -30.51
N PRO A 100 4.92 -3.71 -31.37
CA PRO A 100 4.94 -2.26 -31.13
C PRO A 100 3.52 -1.71 -30.96
N GLY A 101 3.30 -1.03 -29.85
CA GLY A 101 1.98 -0.50 -29.45
C GLY A 101 1.36 -1.22 -28.25
N ASP A 102 1.85 -2.42 -27.90
CA ASP A 102 1.39 -3.15 -26.72
C ASP A 102 1.83 -2.46 -25.41
N SER A 103 1.10 -2.76 -24.34
CA SER A 103 1.40 -2.28 -22.99
C SER A 103 1.93 -3.40 -22.12
N ILE A 104 2.92 -3.09 -21.27
CA ILE A 104 3.46 -4.00 -20.26
C ILE A 104 3.04 -3.55 -18.86
N GLY A 105 2.70 -4.52 -18.00
CA GLY A 105 2.48 -4.28 -16.58
C GLY A 105 3.78 -4.46 -15.79
N ILE A 106 4.04 -3.56 -14.84
CA ILE A 106 5.16 -3.69 -13.90
C ILE A 106 4.58 -3.85 -12.49
N ILE A 107 4.96 -4.93 -11.80
CA ILE A 107 4.62 -5.12 -10.39
C ILE A 107 5.55 -4.23 -9.56
N ALA A 108 5.01 -3.13 -9.04
CA ALA A 108 5.75 -2.12 -8.29
C ALA A 108 5.38 -2.19 -6.81
N PRO A 109 6.30 -2.59 -5.90
CA PRO A 109 6.01 -2.54 -4.47
C PRO A 109 6.05 -1.12 -3.91
N ASN A 110 5.29 -0.88 -2.84
CA ASN A 110 5.42 0.32 -2.01
C ASN A 110 6.85 0.46 -1.48
N ASN A 111 7.34 1.69 -1.33
CA ASN A 111 8.69 1.96 -0.85
C ASN A 111 8.97 1.27 0.51
N LYS A 112 10.12 0.57 0.64
CA LYS A 112 10.42 -0.21 1.86
C LYS A 112 10.49 0.67 3.10
N LYS A 113 11.06 1.88 2.97
CA LYS A 113 11.17 2.83 4.08
C LYS A 113 9.80 3.32 4.54
N LEU A 114 8.90 3.61 3.58
CA LEU A 114 7.51 3.96 3.90
C LEU A 114 6.82 2.85 4.70
N VAL A 115 6.94 1.60 4.25
CA VAL A 115 6.36 0.45 4.93
C VAL A 115 6.93 0.29 6.35
N LEU A 116 8.25 0.40 6.52
CA LEU A 116 8.89 0.29 7.83
C LEU A 116 8.43 1.39 8.80
N GLU A 117 8.27 2.64 8.34
CA GLU A 117 7.76 3.71 9.20
C GLU A 117 6.29 3.48 9.59
N ILE A 118 5.45 2.98 8.67
CA ILE A 118 4.06 2.62 9.01
C ILE A 118 4.02 1.50 10.04
N LEU A 119 4.84 0.45 9.88
CA LEU A 119 4.94 -0.64 10.86
C LEU A 119 5.37 -0.11 12.24
N LYS A 120 6.33 0.81 12.27
CA LYS A 120 6.76 1.49 13.49
C LYS A 120 5.65 2.32 14.12
N THR A 121 4.86 3.07 13.34
CA THR A 121 3.70 3.84 13.82
C THR A 121 2.61 2.92 14.39
N LEU A 122 2.45 1.71 13.85
CA LEU A 122 1.53 0.69 14.35
C LEU A 122 2.12 -0.16 15.48
N GLU A 123 3.34 0.15 15.93
CA GLU A 123 4.08 -0.60 16.97
C GLU A 123 4.31 -2.08 16.63
N ILE A 124 4.36 -2.42 15.34
CA ILE A 124 4.63 -3.78 14.85
C ILE A 124 6.12 -3.91 14.55
N GLY A 125 6.81 -4.80 15.25
CA GLY A 125 8.23 -5.07 15.01
C GLY A 125 8.48 -5.73 13.65
N GLU A 126 9.62 -5.45 13.00
CA GLU A 126 9.95 -6.04 11.68
C GLU A 126 9.95 -7.57 11.69
N ASN A 127 10.42 -8.19 12.78
CA ASN A 127 10.39 -9.64 12.93
C ASN A 127 8.95 -10.19 12.97
N GLU A 128 8.04 -9.51 13.67
CA GLU A 128 6.62 -9.87 13.69
C GLU A 128 5.98 -9.64 12.32
N ALA A 129 6.32 -8.53 11.66
CA ALA A 129 5.77 -8.20 10.35
C ALA A 129 6.16 -9.20 9.26
N ASN A 130 7.27 -9.91 9.41
CA ASN A 130 7.75 -10.96 8.49
C ASN A 130 7.27 -12.38 8.87
N GLN A 131 6.53 -12.55 9.97
CA GLN A 131 5.93 -13.85 10.30
C GLN A 131 4.83 -14.20 9.32
N GLU A 132 4.71 -15.50 9.05
CA GLU A 132 3.61 -16.02 8.26
C GLU A 132 2.26 -15.79 8.95
N ILE A 133 1.35 -15.20 8.19
CA ILE A 133 -0.04 -14.95 8.53
C ILE A 133 -0.94 -15.45 7.39
N SER A 134 -2.21 -15.65 7.73
CA SER A 134 -3.30 -15.91 6.79
C SER A 134 -4.34 -14.81 6.90
N ILE A 135 -4.83 -14.34 5.75
CA ILE A 135 -6.00 -13.47 5.66
C ILE A 135 -7.23 -14.34 5.40
N GLU A 136 -8.13 -14.40 6.38
CA GLU A 136 -9.35 -15.18 6.30
C GLU A 136 -10.58 -14.26 6.23
N SER A 137 -11.55 -14.59 5.38
CA SER A 137 -12.84 -13.91 5.38
C SER A 137 -13.62 -14.20 6.66
N LEU A 138 -14.41 -13.24 7.13
CA LEU A 138 -15.41 -13.50 8.16
C LEU A 138 -16.60 -14.28 7.59
N GLU A 139 -17.38 -14.92 8.47
CA GLU A 139 -18.57 -15.67 8.08
C GLU A 139 -19.54 -14.78 7.27
N GLY A 140 -20.01 -15.29 6.13
CA GLY A 140 -20.89 -14.54 5.23
C GLY A 140 -20.22 -13.41 4.43
N THR A 141 -18.89 -13.28 4.46
CA THR A 141 -18.14 -12.27 3.69
C THR A 141 -17.18 -12.90 2.69
N VAL A 142 -16.75 -12.11 1.70
CA VAL A 142 -15.80 -12.55 0.65
C VAL A 142 -14.62 -11.60 0.63
N LEU A 143 -13.41 -12.16 0.53
CA LEU A 143 -12.20 -11.34 0.38
C LEU A 143 -12.19 -10.58 -0.95
N PRO A 144 -11.64 -9.35 -0.97
CA PRO A 144 -11.34 -8.64 -2.20
C PRO A 144 -10.52 -9.52 -3.15
N SER A 145 -10.75 -9.40 -4.46
CA SER A 145 -10.12 -10.25 -5.49
C SER A 145 -8.59 -10.33 -5.37
N HIS A 146 -7.93 -9.21 -5.07
CA HIS A 146 -6.48 -9.10 -4.91
C HIS A 146 -5.92 -9.78 -3.64
N LEU A 147 -6.77 -10.16 -2.67
CA LEU A 147 -6.36 -10.84 -1.43
C LEU A 147 -6.89 -12.27 -1.32
N ARG A 148 -7.60 -12.80 -2.34
CA ARG A 148 -8.21 -14.14 -2.25
C ARG A 148 -7.20 -15.27 -2.00
N ASN A 149 -5.96 -15.10 -2.47
CA ASN A 149 -4.88 -16.08 -2.30
C ASN A 149 -3.89 -15.68 -1.19
N ALA A 150 -4.27 -14.76 -0.29
CA ALA A 150 -3.42 -14.30 0.82
C ALA A 150 -3.48 -15.24 2.04
N GLN A 151 -3.49 -16.56 1.81
CA GLN A 151 -3.53 -17.59 2.86
C GLN A 151 -2.16 -17.86 3.48
N THR A 152 -1.09 -17.51 2.75
CA THR A 152 0.31 -17.63 3.18
C THR A 152 1.03 -16.36 2.77
N THR A 153 1.08 -15.39 3.67
CA THR A 153 1.69 -14.06 3.44
C THR A 153 2.24 -13.50 4.74
N SER A 154 2.94 -12.38 4.69
CA SER A 154 3.35 -11.60 5.86
C SER A 154 2.70 -10.21 5.86
N ILE A 155 2.69 -9.52 7.01
CA ILE A 155 2.24 -8.11 7.08
C ILE A 155 3.15 -7.24 6.20
N MET A 156 4.45 -7.55 6.19
CA MET A 156 5.43 -6.89 5.33
C MET A 156 5.04 -7.00 3.85
N GLU A 157 4.69 -8.20 3.36
CA GLU A 157 4.27 -8.39 1.98
C GLU A 157 2.95 -7.72 1.65
N LEU A 158 1.97 -7.74 2.57
CA LEU A 158 0.71 -7.03 2.39
C LEU A 158 0.93 -5.53 2.23
N PHE A 159 1.76 -4.92 3.08
CA PHE A 159 2.09 -3.49 2.95
C PHE A 159 3.00 -3.19 1.76
N ARG A 160 3.82 -4.15 1.31
CA ARG A 160 4.67 -3.97 0.13
C ARG A 160 3.89 -4.11 -1.18
N TYR A 161 2.93 -5.02 -1.28
CA TYR A 161 2.30 -5.41 -2.56
C TYR A 161 0.76 -5.47 -2.53
N GLY A 162 0.15 -5.65 -1.37
CA GLY A 162 -1.28 -5.93 -1.24
C GLY A 162 -2.17 -4.71 -1.06
N VAL A 163 -1.63 -3.57 -0.59
CA VAL A 163 -2.41 -2.36 -0.31
C VAL A 163 -1.77 -1.10 -0.89
N ASP A 164 -2.60 -0.12 -1.23
CA ASP A 164 -2.15 1.20 -1.65
C ASP A 164 -1.93 2.11 -0.44
N LEU A 165 -0.69 2.59 -0.28
CA LEU A 165 -0.25 3.45 0.81
C LEU A 165 0.04 4.89 0.38
N THR A 166 -0.20 5.21 -0.89
CA THR A 166 0.22 6.49 -1.51
C THR A 166 -0.94 7.32 -2.04
N SER A 167 -2.07 6.70 -2.33
CA SER A 167 -3.30 7.42 -2.65
C SER A 167 -3.84 8.20 -1.46
N LEU A 168 -4.60 9.27 -1.76
CA LEU A 168 -5.27 10.05 -0.73
C LEU A 168 -6.27 9.20 0.06
N PRO A 169 -6.31 9.31 1.40
CA PRO A 169 -7.20 8.53 2.22
C PRO A 169 -8.66 8.87 1.93
N ARG A 170 -9.49 7.84 1.71
CA ARG A 170 -10.93 8.01 1.48
C ARG A 170 -11.63 8.39 2.79
N LYS A 171 -12.76 9.11 2.71
CA LYS A 171 -13.59 9.47 3.87
C LYS A 171 -13.97 8.28 4.76
N ALA A 172 -14.20 7.11 4.16
CA ALA A 172 -14.50 5.87 4.88
C ALA A 172 -13.32 5.38 5.76
N LEU A 173 -12.08 5.56 5.30
CA LEU A 173 -10.88 5.22 6.09
C LEU A 173 -10.72 6.20 7.25
N LEU A 174 -10.88 7.50 7.01
CA LEU A 174 -10.84 8.52 8.07
C LEU A 174 -11.92 8.27 9.14
N ARG A 175 -13.12 7.89 8.71
CA ARG A 175 -14.20 7.48 9.63
C ARG A 175 -13.79 6.28 10.49
N LEU A 176 -13.15 5.28 9.91
CA LEU A 176 -12.68 4.10 10.64
C LEU A 176 -11.58 4.47 11.64
N MET A 177 -10.60 5.28 11.24
CA MET A 177 -9.51 5.73 12.12
C MET A 177 -10.04 6.50 13.33
N ALA A 178 -11.08 7.33 13.15
CA ALA A 178 -11.73 8.06 14.23
C ALA A 178 -12.32 7.16 15.33
N GLU A 179 -12.65 5.90 15.04
CA GLU A 179 -13.13 4.95 16.06
C GLU A 179 -12.00 4.39 16.93
N TYR A 180 -10.76 4.38 16.42
CA TYR A 180 -9.58 3.89 17.12
C TYR A 180 -8.70 5.03 17.66
N THR A 181 -9.15 6.29 17.57
CA THR A 181 -8.42 7.46 18.07
C THR A 181 -8.85 7.75 19.50
N THR A 182 -7.90 7.76 20.43
CA THR A 182 -8.15 7.97 21.87
C THR A 182 -8.15 9.44 22.27
N ASP A 183 -7.41 10.30 21.56
CA ASP A 183 -7.46 11.74 21.76
C ASP A 183 -8.75 12.32 21.15
N GLU A 184 -9.54 12.99 21.99
CA GLU A 184 -10.86 13.49 21.60
C GLU A 184 -10.79 14.64 20.58
N GLU A 185 -9.73 15.45 20.60
CA GLU A 185 -9.58 16.57 19.66
C GLU A 185 -9.14 16.07 18.27
N GLU A 186 -8.21 15.10 18.22
CA GLU A 186 -7.83 14.41 16.99
C GLU A 186 -9.01 13.62 16.41
N ARG A 187 -9.78 12.95 17.27
CA ARG A 187 -11.00 12.24 16.88
C ARG A 187 -12.02 13.18 16.25
N LYS A 188 -12.34 14.32 16.89
CA LYS A 188 -13.23 15.35 16.32
C LYS A 188 -12.72 15.85 14.97
N THR A 189 -11.40 16.03 14.84
CA THR A 189 -10.77 16.44 13.58
C THR A 189 -10.98 15.41 12.47
N LEU A 190 -10.78 14.12 12.74
CA LEU A 190 -11.03 13.04 11.76
C LEU A 190 -12.50 12.94 11.36
N LEU A 191 -13.41 13.12 12.33
CA LEU A 191 -14.85 13.14 12.08
C LEU A 191 -15.27 14.33 11.22
N PHE A 192 -14.70 15.50 11.47
CA PHE A 192 -14.89 16.69 10.65
C PHE A 192 -14.44 16.48 9.21
N LEU A 193 -13.21 15.96 9.01
CA LEU A 193 -12.64 15.69 7.70
C LEU A 193 -13.43 14.66 6.88
N CYS A 194 -14.09 13.70 7.53
CA CYS A 194 -14.91 12.71 6.83
C CYS A 194 -16.38 13.14 6.63
N SER A 195 -16.82 14.25 7.24
CA SER A 195 -18.19 14.78 7.10
C SER A 195 -18.41 15.56 5.79
N LYS A 196 -19.59 16.17 5.63
CA LYS A 196 -20.00 16.94 4.42
C LYS A 196 -19.85 18.48 4.57
N GLN A 197 -18.97 18.97 5.45
CA GLN A 197 -18.79 20.40 5.74
C GLN A 197 -17.99 21.19 4.69
#